data_AF-K1RPN0-F1
#
_entry.id   AF-K1RPN0-F1
#
_cell.length_a   1.000
_cell.length_b   1.000
_cell.length_c   1.000
_cell.angle_alpha   90.00
_cell.angle_beta   90.00
_cell.angle_gamma   90.00
#
_symmetry.space_group_name_H-M   'P 1'
#
loop_
_entity.id
_entity.type
_entity.pdbx_description
1 polymer ?
#
loop_
_entity_poly.entity_id
_entity_poly.type
_entity_poly.pdbx_seq_one_letter_code
_entity_poly.pdbx_strand_id
1 'polypeptide(L)'
;MAAGYQPSFETIGCFSHIHEWTLGGLGLMATNGDLKVRVGDERNPDEGYRSRIDKRTEQAGIGCYAADLIDYGIHAEVTATTRCGFGRFTFPTDRGEGRVLIELHPQAEYDFELRDVSVRQVGDRRIEGSCHQYSPGVWSNDADQDYTLHFVIEFDRPIKRLGSWCDDDLRQQADGLSCGPCREAGLFAVFDPTENPVVQVRTGISLVSVENAAENLSTELATPFGWDFEAVCAN
;
A
#
# COMPACT_ATOMS: atom_id res chain seq x y z
N MET A 1 16.85 -8.57 -5.46
CA MET A 1 15.77 -8.44 -6.44
C MET A 1 15.43 -6.99 -6.75
N ALA A 2 15.81 -6.51 -7.94
CA ALA A 2 15.61 -5.12 -8.34
C ALA A 2 14.13 -4.67 -8.55
N ALA A 3 13.17 -5.59 -8.68
CA ALA A 3 11.76 -5.25 -8.99
C ALA A 3 10.77 -5.59 -7.87
N GLY A 4 11.22 -6.16 -6.74
CA GLY A 4 10.36 -6.54 -5.61
C GLY A 4 9.55 -7.84 -5.76
N TYR A 5 9.65 -8.56 -6.89
CA TYR A 5 8.93 -9.82 -7.13
C TYR A 5 9.87 -10.98 -7.47
N GLN A 6 9.74 -12.11 -6.76
CA GLN A 6 10.44 -13.38 -7.05
C GLN A 6 9.42 -14.43 -7.47
N PRO A 7 9.46 -14.95 -8.71
CA PRO A 7 8.58 -16.04 -9.09
C PRO A 7 8.69 -17.28 -8.19
N SER A 8 9.82 -17.59 -7.56
CA SER A 8 9.90 -18.74 -6.65
C SER A 8 9.23 -18.55 -5.29
N PHE A 9 8.84 -17.32 -4.92
CA PHE A 9 8.13 -17.06 -3.66
C PHE A 9 6.64 -16.89 -3.94
N GLU A 10 5.83 -17.77 -3.38
CA GLU A 10 4.37 -17.79 -3.54
C GLU A 10 3.68 -17.01 -2.42
N THR A 11 4.22 -15.82 -2.14
CA THR A 11 3.71 -14.94 -1.09
C THR A 11 3.80 -13.47 -1.51
N ILE A 12 2.82 -12.67 -1.12
CA ILE A 12 2.77 -11.22 -1.33
C ILE A 12 2.84 -10.52 0.02
N GLY A 13 3.82 -9.63 0.17
CA GLY A 13 3.91 -8.70 1.29
C GLY A 13 2.91 -7.56 1.10
N CYS A 14 3.09 -6.78 0.04
CA CYS A 14 2.18 -5.70 -0.33
C CYS A 14 2.24 -5.41 -1.83
N PHE A 15 1.32 -4.58 -2.32
CA PHE A 15 1.36 -3.97 -3.64
C PHE A 15 1.93 -2.56 -3.54
N SER A 16 3.20 -2.38 -3.92
CA SER A 16 3.92 -1.09 -3.82
C SER A 16 3.76 -0.22 -5.07
N HIS A 17 3.92 1.10 -4.92
CA HIS A 17 3.76 2.08 -6.01
C HIS A 17 5.06 2.40 -6.75
N ILE A 18 6.21 2.09 -6.16
CA ILE A 18 7.53 2.34 -6.74
C ILE A 18 8.27 1.00 -6.77
N HIS A 19 8.72 0.63 -7.97
CA HIS A 19 9.49 -0.59 -8.22
C HIS A 19 10.74 -0.19 -8.99
N GLU A 20 11.79 0.12 -8.24
CA GLU A 20 13.09 0.50 -8.76
C GLU A 20 14.16 -0.02 -7.78
N TRP A 21 15.38 -0.20 -8.26
CA TRP A 21 16.44 -0.84 -7.48
C TRP A 21 16.87 -0.01 -6.25
N THR A 22 16.86 1.32 -6.34
CA THR A 22 17.36 2.22 -5.28
C THR A 22 16.26 2.99 -4.56
N LEU A 23 15.02 2.94 -5.05
CA LEU A 23 13.87 3.62 -4.44
C LEU A 23 12.87 2.62 -3.86
N GLY A 24 12.54 2.81 -2.59
CA GLY A 24 11.36 2.25 -1.94
C GLY A 24 10.11 3.12 -2.22
N GLY A 25 9.00 2.80 -1.56
CA GLY A 25 7.79 3.59 -1.78
C GLY A 25 6.67 3.33 -0.80
N LEU A 26 5.45 3.40 -1.32
CA LEU A 26 4.20 3.24 -0.60
C LEU A 26 3.58 1.88 -0.94
N GLY A 27 3.35 1.04 0.05
CA GLY A 27 2.71 -0.28 -0.11
C GLY A 27 1.25 -0.29 0.34
N LEU A 28 0.40 -1.03 -0.38
CA LEU A 28 -0.96 -1.35 0.06
C LEU A 28 -1.12 -2.85 0.25
N MET A 29 -1.75 -3.27 1.33
CA MET A 29 -2.03 -4.69 1.57
C MET A 29 -3.40 -4.89 2.23
N ALA A 30 -4.25 -5.70 1.61
CA ALA A 30 -5.55 -6.05 2.16
C ALA A 30 -5.45 -7.25 3.11
N THR A 31 -6.06 -7.15 4.29
CA THR A 31 -5.95 -8.13 5.37
C THR A 31 -7.24 -8.23 6.18
N ASN A 32 -7.46 -9.35 6.87
CA ASN A 32 -8.54 -9.52 7.86
C ASN A 32 -8.06 -10.41 9.03
N GLY A 33 -8.94 -10.73 9.99
CA GLY A 33 -8.58 -11.54 11.17
C GLY A 33 -7.75 -10.78 12.20
N ASP A 34 -6.64 -11.36 12.65
CA ASP A 34 -5.71 -10.70 13.57
C ASP A 34 -4.94 -9.58 12.87
N LEU A 35 -4.66 -8.49 13.60
CA LEU A 35 -3.85 -7.39 13.09
C LEU A 35 -2.37 -7.70 13.26
N LYS A 36 -1.64 -7.69 12.15
CA LYS A 36 -0.17 -7.73 12.10
C LYS A 36 0.32 -6.52 11.32
N VAL A 37 1.35 -5.85 11.83
CA VAL A 37 1.90 -4.59 11.27
C VAL A 37 3.36 -4.73 10.85
N ARG A 38 3.79 -5.98 10.64
CA ARG A 38 5.10 -6.34 10.09
C ARG A 38 4.87 -7.21 8.89
N VAL A 39 5.66 -7.00 7.82
CA VAL A 39 5.56 -7.80 6.59
C VAL A 39 5.75 -9.29 6.90
N GLY A 40 6.80 -9.61 7.68
CA GLY A 40 7.22 -10.99 7.95
C GLY A 40 8.12 -11.57 6.86
N ASP A 41 8.73 -12.71 7.15
CA ASP A 41 9.66 -13.43 6.28
C ASP A 41 8.91 -14.18 5.16
N GLU A 42 9.45 -14.19 3.93
CA GLU A 42 8.81 -14.84 2.79
C GLU A 42 8.74 -16.37 2.89
N ARG A 43 9.57 -16.99 3.75
CA ARG A 43 9.57 -18.43 4.07
C ARG A 43 8.82 -18.74 5.35
N ASN A 44 8.51 -17.74 6.18
CA ASN A 44 7.67 -17.87 7.37
C ASN A 44 6.54 -16.80 7.41
N PRO A 45 5.57 -16.86 6.48
CA PRO A 45 4.55 -15.81 6.33
C PRO A 45 3.65 -15.63 7.57
N ASP A 46 3.54 -16.63 8.44
CA ASP A 46 2.73 -16.55 9.65
C ASP A 46 3.28 -15.56 10.70
N GLU A 47 4.52 -15.08 10.57
CA GLU A 47 5.08 -14.06 11.47
C GLU A 47 4.54 -12.65 11.19
N GLY A 48 4.02 -12.40 9.97
CA GLY A 48 3.62 -11.07 9.53
C GLY A 48 2.29 -11.06 8.77
N TYR A 49 2.00 -9.92 8.14
CA TYR A 49 0.80 -9.71 7.34
C TYR A 49 0.90 -10.24 5.91
N ARG A 50 2.08 -10.69 5.49
CA ARG A 50 2.28 -11.33 4.19
C ARG A 50 1.29 -12.47 4.01
N SER A 51 0.71 -12.57 2.82
CA SER A 51 -0.19 -13.68 2.47
C SER A 51 0.49 -14.61 1.47
N ARG A 52 0.28 -15.91 1.63
CA ARG A 52 0.44 -16.89 0.54
C ARG A 52 -0.51 -16.57 -0.61
N ILE A 53 -0.11 -16.93 -1.83
CA ILE A 53 -0.95 -16.78 -3.03
C ILE A 53 -1.19 -18.11 -3.74
N ASP A 54 -2.35 -18.26 -4.37
CA ASP A 54 -2.55 -19.35 -5.33
C ASP A 54 -2.05 -18.88 -6.70
N LYS A 55 -0.86 -19.34 -7.09
CA LYS A 55 -0.28 -19.01 -8.40
C LYS A 55 -1.17 -19.34 -9.59
N ARG A 56 -2.11 -20.28 -9.47
CA ARG A 56 -3.03 -20.63 -10.56
C ARG A 56 -4.08 -19.53 -10.79
N THR A 57 -4.28 -18.67 -9.80
CA THR A 57 -5.21 -17.53 -9.84
C THR A 57 -4.52 -16.25 -10.27
N GLU A 58 -3.18 -16.27 -10.33
CA GLU A 58 -2.38 -15.14 -10.76
C GLU A 58 -2.68 -14.80 -12.22
N GLN A 59 -3.12 -13.57 -12.45
CA GLN A 59 -3.36 -13.02 -13.77
C GLN A 59 -2.51 -11.77 -13.92
N ALA A 60 -1.64 -11.76 -14.93
CA ALA A 60 -0.81 -10.61 -15.26
C ALA A 60 -1.05 -10.24 -16.72
N GLY A 61 -1.82 -9.17 -16.93
CA GLY A 61 -2.06 -8.55 -18.23
C GLY A 61 -1.25 -7.26 -18.39
N ILE A 62 -1.36 -6.63 -19.56
CA ILE A 62 -0.86 -5.26 -19.73
C ILE A 62 -1.70 -4.34 -18.84
N GLY A 63 -1.06 -3.65 -17.91
CA GLY A 63 -1.72 -2.66 -17.05
C GLY A 63 -2.56 -3.22 -15.90
N CYS A 64 -2.69 -4.54 -15.74
CA CYS A 64 -3.50 -5.14 -14.67
C CYS A 64 -2.85 -6.41 -14.10
N TYR A 65 -2.92 -6.54 -12.79
CA TYR A 65 -2.48 -7.72 -12.04
C TYR A 65 -3.58 -8.16 -11.07
N ALA A 66 -3.79 -9.46 -10.93
CA ALA A 66 -4.68 -10.04 -9.94
C ALA A 66 -4.12 -11.31 -9.32
N ALA A 67 -4.41 -11.54 -8.03
CA ALA A 67 -4.07 -12.78 -7.33
C ALA A 67 -4.98 -12.99 -6.09
N ASP A 68 -5.20 -14.25 -5.72
CA ASP A 68 -5.87 -14.60 -4.46
C ASP A 68 -4.90 -14.64 -3.29
N LEU A 69 -5.15 -13.82 -2.27
CA LEU A 69 -4.46 -13.82 -0.99
C LEU A 69 -5.07 -14.91 -0.09
N ILE A 70 -4.50 -16.12 -0.14
CA ILE A 70 -5.08 -17.33 0.47
C ILE A 70 -5.31 -17.18 1.97
N ASP A 71 -4.38 -16.58 2.69
CA ASP A 71 -4.42 -16.52 4.15
C ASP A 71 -5.61 -15.68 4.65
N TYR A 72 -6.00 -14.70 3.84
CA TYR A 72 -7.12 -13.82 4.11
C TYR A 72 -8.39 -14.17 3.35
N GLY A 73 -8.32 -15.04 2.33
CA GLY A 73 -9.43 -15.31 1.41
C GLY A 73 -9.87 -14.07 0.64
N ILE A 74 -8.92 -13.19 0.30
CA ILE A 74 -9.16 -11.92 -0.40
C ILE A 74 -8.71 -12.04 -1.84
N HIS A 75 -9.58 -11.69 -2.79
CA HIS A 75 -9.16 -11.48 -4.18
C HIS A 75 -8.63 -10.06 -4.33
N ALA A 76 -7.37 -9.92 -4.76
CA ALA A 76 -6.71 -8.64 -4.92
C ALA A 76 -6.43 -8.36 -6.39
N GLU A 77 -6.82 -7.18 -6.85
CA GLU A 77 -6.64 -6.71 -8.22
C GLU A 77 -6.02 -5.31 -8.16
N VAL A 78 -5.00 -5.06 -8.98
CA VAL A 78 -4.32 -3.76 -9.05
C VAL A 78 -4.07 -3.35 -10.50
N THR A 79 -4.22 -2.06 -10.76
CA THR A 79 -3.90 -1.39 -12.02
C THR A 79 -3.25 -0.04 -11.73
N ALA A 80 -2.73 0.63 -12.76
CA ALA A 80 -2.02 1.88 -12.62
C ALA A 80 -2.16 2.77 -13.85
N THR A 81 -2.05 4.07 -13.61
CA THR A 81 -1.74 5.08 -14.63
C THR A 81 -0.28 5.52 -14.49
N THR A 82 0.11 6.65 -15.11
CA THR A 82 1.50 7.13 -15.05
C THR A 82 1.99 7.40 -13.62
N ARG A 83 1.13 7.98 -12.77
CA ARG A 83 1.51 8.44 -11.41
C ARG A 83 0.53 8.00 -10.33
N CYS A 84 -0.38 7.10 -10.66
CA CYS A 84 -1.42 6.66 -9.76
C CYS A 84 -1.59 5.14 -9.77
N GLY A 85 -1.94 4.57 -8.62
CA GLY A 85 -2.36 3.18 -8.47
C GLY A 85 -3.85 3.09 -8.18
N PHE A 86 -4.48 2.01 -8.59
CA PHE A 86 -5.85 1.67 -8.26
C PHE A 86 -5.91 0.20 -7.86
N GLY A 87 -6.30 -0.08 -6.62
CA GLY A 87 -6.56 -1.41 -6.10
C GLY A 87 -8.05 -1.69 -5.90
N ARG A 88 -8.46 -2.92 -6.17
CA ARG A 88 -9.78 -3.48 -5.86
C ARG A 88 -9.59 -4.76 -5.06
N PHE A 89 -10.10 -4.76 -3.83
CA PHE A 89 -9.96 -5.88 -2.89
C PHE A 89 -11.33 -6.45 -2.56
N THR A 90 -11.57 -7.70 -2.91
CA THR A 90 -12.82 -8.41 -2.59
C THR A 90 -12.60 -9.25 -1.34
N PHE A 91 -13.18 -8.81 -0.23
CA PHE A 91 -13.09 -9.45 1.08
C PHE A 91 -14.13 -10.57 1.25
N PRO A 92 -13.82 -11.60 2.06
CA PRO A 92 -14.85 -12.55 2.50
C PRO A 92 -15.81 -11.86 3.47
N THR A 93 -17.10 -12.20 3.38
CA THR A 93 -18.17 -11.58 4.19
C THR A 93 -18.38 -12.23 5.56
N ASP A 94 -17.69 -13.34 5.85
CA ASP A 94 -17.84 -14.14 7.06
C ASP A 94 -16.65 -14.01 8.05
N ARG A 95 -15.70 -13.10 7.77
CA ARG A 95 -14.48 -12.89 8.59
C ARG A 95 -14.44 -11.60 9.39
N GLY A 96 -15.56 -10.89 9.50
CA GLY A 96 -15.66 -9.63 10.25
C GLY A 96 -15.03 -8.45 9.51
N GLU A 97 -14.26 -7.62 10.22
CA GLU A 97 -13.70 -6.39 9.66
C GLU A 97 -12.60 -6.67 8.63
N GLY A 98 -12.64 -5.94 7.51
CA GLY A 98 -11.58 -5.88 6.52
C GLY A 98 -10.64 -4.70 6.78
N ARG A 99 -9.38 -4.82 6.40
CA ARG A 99 -8.36 -3.79 6.58
C ARG A 99 -7.56 -3.60 5.30
N VAL A 100 -7.25 -2.35 4.97
CA VAL A 100 -6.21 -2.00 4.00
C VAL A 100 -5.06 -1.36 4.78
N LEU A 101 -3.92 -2.04 4.82
CA LEU A 101 -2.67 -1.54 5.37
C LEU A 101 -2.03 -0.58 4.37
N ILE A 102 -1.45 0.49 4.89
CA ILE A 102 -0.70 1.52 4.19
C ILE A 102 0.71 1.45 4.76
N GLU A 103 1.58 0.71 4.07
CA GLU A 103 2.96 0.44 4.44
C GLU A 103 3.87 1.56 3.92
N LEU A 104 4.60 2.23 4.81
CA LEU A 104 5.55 3.29 4.44
C LEU A 104 6.99 2.78 4.36
N HIS A 105 7.24 1.55 4.86
CA HIS A 105 8.50 0.84 4.71
C HIS A 105 8.30 -0.52 4.03
N PRO A 106 7.87 -0.55 2.75
CA PRO A 106 7.81 -1.81 2.02
C PRO A 106 9.22 -2.36 1.80
N GLN A 107 9.34 -3.69 1.71
CA GLN A 107 10.63 -4.32 1.41
C GLN A 107 11.20 -3.81 0.09
N ALA A 108 12.44 -3.31 0.15
CA ALA A 108 13.22 -2.86 -1.00
C ALA A 108 14.55 -3.61 -1.07
N GLU A 109 15.28 -3.47 -2.17
CA GLU A 109 16.57 -4.16 -2.33
C GLU A 109 17.63 -3.64 -1.37
N TYR A 110 17.65 -2.33 -1.17
CA TYR A 110 18.42 -1.68 -0.12
C TYR A 110 17.46 -1.23 0.96
N ASP A 111 17.84 -1.51 2.20
CA ASP A 111 17.08 -1.03 3.35
C ASP A 111 17.16 0.49 3.43
N PHE A 112 16.14 1.10 4.02
CA PHE A 112 16.02 2.54 4.16
C PHE A 112 15.42 2.92 5.50
N GLU A 113 15.64 4.17 5.91
CA GLU A 113 15.09 4.73 7.13
C GLU A 113 13.97 5.71 6.80
N LEU A 114 12.96 5.76 7.65
CA LEU A 114 11.94 6.79 7.64
C LEU A 114 12.39 7.93 8.54
N ARG A 115 12.97 8.97 7.95
CA ARG A 115 13.49 10.12 8.70
C ARG A 115 12.40 11.02 9.26
N ASP A 116 11.32 11.18 8.50
CA ASP A 116 10.15 11.96 8.87
C ASP A 116 8.90 11.38 8.20
N VAL A 117 7.81 11.27 8.94
CA VAL A 117 6.51 10.82 8.45
C VAL A 117 5.46 11.79 8.95
N SER A 118 4.60 12.23 8.02
CA SER A 118 3.45 13.07 8.31
C SER A 118 2.27 12.61 7.48
N VAL A 119 1.29 12.01 8.13
CA VAL A 119 0.09 11.46 7.50
C VAL A 119 -1.12 11.89 8.30
N ARG A 120 -2.20 12.27 7.62
CA ARG A 120 -3.46 12.67 8.25
C ARG A 120 -4.64 12.13 7.47
N GLN A 121 -5.71 11.79 8.18
CA GLN A 121 -7.01 11.59 7.56
C GLN A 121 -7.65 12.94 7.22
N VAL A 122 -8.22 13.06 6.01
CA VAL A 122 -8.89 14.26 5.52
C VAL A 122 -10.31 13.88 5.13
N GLY A 123 -11.28 14.20 6.00
CA GLY A 123 -12.65 13.74 5.83
C GLY A 123 -12.79 12.24 6.12
N ASP A 124 -13.82 11.61 5.57
CA ASP A 124 -14.17 10.21 5.87
C ASP A 124 -13.56 9.20 4.89
N ARG A 125 -13.01 9.63 3.74
CA ARG A 125 -12.59 8.73 2.65
C ARG A 125 -11.17 8.94 2.14
N ARG A 126 -10.44 9.91 2.69
CA ARG A 126 -9.16 10.34 2.12
C ARG A 126 -8.09 10.42 3.20
N ILE A 127 -6.89 10.01 2.81
CA ILE A 127 -5.66 10.11 3.60
C ILE A 127 -4.65 10.86 2.76
N GLU A 128 -3.94 11.79 3.38
CA GLU A 128 -2.88 12.56 2.75
C GLU A 128 -1.63 12.45 3.59
N GLY A 129 -0.46 12.35 2.95
CA GLY A 129 0.76 12.32 3.71
C GLY A 129 2.04 12.40 2.89
N SER A 130 3.14 12.36 3.63
CA SER A 130 4.49 12.29 3.13
C SER A 130 5.37 11.41 4.02
N CYS A 131 6.34 10.76 3.41
CA CYS A 131 7.42 10.07 4.12
C CYS A 131 8.77 10.43 3.50
N HIS A 132 9.69 10.88 4.34
CA HIS A 132 11.08 11.15 3.98
C HIS A 132 11.88 9.85 4.11
N GLN A 133 12.24 9.27 2.97
CA GLN A 133 12.99 8.02 2.88
C GLN A 133 14.46 8.32 2.63
N TYR A 134 15.32 7.67 3.42
CA TYR A 134 16.77 7.79 3.27
C TYR A 134 17.44 6.41 3.24
N SER A 135 18.18 6.15 2.16
CA SER A 135 18.97 4.94 1.99
C SER A 135 20.43 5.33 1.80
N PRO A 136 21.32 5.05 2.78
CA PRO A 136 22.74 5.32 2.61
C PRO A 136 23.44 4.23 1.78
N GLY A 137 24.48 4.61 1.02
CA GLY A 137 25.39 3.63 0.40
C GLY A 137 24.74 2.69 -0.62
N VAL A 138 23.73 3.19 -1.33
CA VAL A 138 22.99 2.46 -2.35
C VAL A 138 23.87 2.27 -3.58
N TRP A 139 24.05 1.02 -4.04
CA TRP A 139 24.96 0.64 -5.15
C TRP A 139 26.46 0.88 -4.91
N SER A 140 26.86 1.96 -4.24
CA SER A 140 28.23 2.30 -3.87
C SER A 140 28.24 3.08 -2.55
N ASN A 141 29.36 3.06 -1.82
CA ASN A 141 29.52 3.70 -0.51
C ASN A 141 29.42 5.25 -0.55
N ASP A 142 29.30 5.85 -1.74
CA ASP A 142 29.22 7.30 -1.99
C ASP A 142 27.91 7.73 -2.68
N ALA A 143 26.93 6.83 -2.80
CA ALA A 143 25.65 7.11 -3.42
C ALA A 143 24.52 6.89 -2.42
N ASP A 144 23.94 7.98 -1.93
CA ASP A 144 22.76 7.94 -1.07
C ASP A 144 21.50 8.22 -1.89
N GLN A 145 20.37 7.66 -1.47
CA GLN A 145 19.04 8.06 -1.92
C GLN A 145 18.34 8.80 -0.80
N ASP A 146 17.95 10.04 -1.07
CA ASP A 146 17.34 10.95 -0.10
C ASP A 146 16.19 11.68 -0.79
N TYR A 147 14.95 11.28 -0.50
CA TYR A 147 13.77 11.84 -1.14
C TYR A 147 12.55 11.78 -0.23
N THR A 148 11.61 12.69 -0.48
CA THR A 148 10.30 12.67 0.17
C THR A 148 9.24 12.21 -0.82
N LEU A 149 8.57 11.12 -0.49
CA LEU A 149 7.41 10.64 -1.23
C LEU A 149 6.15 11.27 -0.62
N HIS A 150 5.41 12.03 -1.42
CA HIS A 150 4.10 12.56 -1.07
C HIS A 150 3.02 11.71 -1.73
N PHE A 151 1.91 11.51 -1.03
CA PHE A 151 0.82 10.68 -1.52
C PHE A 151 -0.55 11.15 -1.05
N VAL A 152 -1.54 10.76 -1.83
CA VAL A 152 -2.96 10.90 -1.53
C VAL A 152 -3.61 9.56 -1.79
N ILE A 153 -4.36 9.05 -0.82
CA ILE A 153 -5.11 7.78 -0.91
C ILE A 153 -6.58 8.10 -0.71
N GLU A 154 -7.44 7.62 -1.60
CA GLU A 154 -8.89 7.72 -1.49
C GLU A 154 -9.53 6.34 -1.53
N PHE A 155 -10.58 6.16 -0.73
CA PHE A 155 -11.41 4.95 -0.71
C PHE A 155 -12.80 5.24 -1.27
N ASP A 156 -13.42 4.23 -1.89
CA ASP A 156 -14.78 4.34 -2.45
C ASP A 156 -15.89 4.46 -1.40
N ARG A 157 -15.52 4.31 -0.13
CA ARG A 157 -16.39 4.26 1.03
C ARG A 157 -15.75 4.92 2.25
N PRO A 158 -16.55 5.36 3.23
CA PRO A 158 -16.02 5.88 4.49
C PRO A 158 -15.12 4.87 5.23
N ILE A 159 -14.01 5.36 5.76
CA ILE A 159 -13.11 4.64 6.67
C ILE A 159 -13.81 4.53 8.02
N LYS A 160 -14.07 3.31 8.49
CA LYS A 160 -14.75 3.06 9.78
C LYS A 160 -13.86 3.42 10.96
N ARG A 161 -12.58 3.08 10.87
CA ARG A 161 -11.54 3.36 11.85
C ARG A 161 -10.19 3.43 11.15
N LEU A 162 -9.38 4.39 11.53
CA LEU A 162 -7.97 4.46 11.15
C LEU A 162 -7.13 4.15 12.38
N GLY A 163 -6.10 3.35 12.22
CA GLY A 163 -5.04 3.15 13.22
C GLY A 163 -3.67 3.32 12.58
N SER A 164 -2.62 3.34 13.40
CA SER A 164 -1.26 3.58 12.94
C SER A 164 -0.23 2.80 13.75
N TRP A 165 0.94 2.60 13.17
CA TRP A 165 2.11 2.09 13.88
C TRP A 165 3.36 2.91 13.54
N CYS A 166 4.27 2.98 14.50
CA CYS A 166 5.64 3.47 14.34
C CYS A 166 6.54 2.60 15.21
N ASP A 167 7.43 1.84 14.58
CA ASP A 167 8.16 0.74 15.18
C ASP A 167 7.19 -0.11 16.03
N ASP A 168 7.46 -0.27 17.32
CA ASP A 168 6.66 -1.08 18.24
C ASP A 168 5.46 -0.32 18.87
N ASP A 169 5.29 0.98 18.62
CA ASP A 169 4.11 1.74 19.06
C ASP A 169 2.92 1.50 18.12
N LEU A 170 1.96 0.68 18.56
CA LEU A 170 0.72 0.40 17.83
C LEU A 170 -0.46 1.16 18.44
N ARG A 171 -1.11 1.98 17.62
CA ARG A 171 -2.33 2.71 17.97
C ARG A 171 -3.52 2.17 17.21
N GLN A 172 -4.44 1.54 17.95
CA GLN A 172 -5.67 0.96 17.39
C GLN A 172 -6.65 1.99 16.81
N GLN A 173 -6.51 3.25 17.23
CA GLN A 173 -7.28 4.37 16.73
C GLN A 173 -6.39 5.62 16.67
N ALA A 174 -6.38 6.29 15.53
CA ALA A 174 -5.63 7.51 15.28
C ALA A 174 -6.28 8.32 14.15
N ASP A 175 -6.04 9.63 14.11
CA ASP A 175 -6.48 10.51 13.01
C ASP A 175 -5.36 10.73 11.97
N GLY A 176 -4.26 9.99 12.10
CA GLY A 176 -3.04 10.15 11.32
C GLY A 176 -1.81 9.56 12.02
N LEU A 177 -0.64 9.94 11.52
CA LEU A 177 0.65 9.55 12.04
C LEU A 177 1.64 10.69 11.84
N SER A 178 2.34 11.08 12.91
CA SER A 178 3.51 11.94 12.81
C SER A 178 4.60 11.33 13.67
N CYS A 179 5.71 10.95 13.03
CA CYS A 179 6.83 10.25 13.66
C CYS A 179 8.10 10.41 12.84
N GLY A 180 9.24 9.98 13.38
CA GLY A 180 10.54 10.05 12.73
C GLY A 180 11.63 10.57 13.67
N PRO A 181 12.88 10.11 13.50
CA PRO A 181 13.29 8.98 12.66
C PRO A 181 12.80 7.64 13.25
N CYS A 182 12.44 6.69 12.37
CA CYS A 182 11.97 5.34 12.74
C CYS A 182 12.32 4.33 11.65
N ARG A 183 12.23 3.04 11.97
CA ARG A 183 12.52 1.96 11.02
C ARG A 183 11.29 1.63 10.19
N GLU A 184 10.17 1.34 10.84
CA GLU A 184 8.95 0.85 10.19
C GLU A 184 7.76 1.69 10.64
N ALA A 185 6.92 2.14 9.71
CA ALA A 185 5.75 2.93 10.05
C ALA A 185 4.64 2.76 9.03
N GLY A 186 3.40 3.00 9.45
CA GLY A 186 2.28 2.92 8.55
C GLY A 186 0.93 3.09 9.23
N LEU A 187 -0.13 2.88 8.44
CA LEU A 187 -1.51 3.03 8.87
C LEU A 187 -2.36 1.85 8.43
N PHE A 188 -3.49 1.63 9.08
CA PHE A 188 -4.48 0.67 8.63
C PHE A 188 -5.88 1.28 8.64
N ALA A 189 -6.53 1.26 7.49
CA ALA A 189 -7.91 1.70 7.32
C ALA A 189 -8.84 0.48 7.45
N VAL A 190 -9.78 0.55 8.38
CA VAL A 190 -10.74 -0.51 8.69
C VAL A 190 -12.05 -0.26 7.97
N PHE A 191 -12.64 -1.33 7.41
CA PHE A 191 -13.90 -1.33 6.70
C PHE A 191 -14.79 -2.48 7.17
N ASP A 192 -16.09 -2.35 6.90
CA ASP A 192 -17.06 -3.42 7.06
C ASP A 192 -17.41 -4.01 5.68
N PRO A 193 -16.92 -5.22 5.34
CA PRO A 193 -17.16 -5.83 4.04
C PRO A 193 -18.46 -6.65 3.97
N THR A 194 -19.26 -6.77 5.02
CA THR A 194 -20.37 -7.74 5.06
C THR A 194 -21.47 -7.47 4.02
N GLU A 195 -21.80 -6.20 3.78
CA GLU A 195 -22.84 -5.82 2.80
C GLU A 195 -22.26 -5.55 1.41
N ASN A 196 -21.07 -4.96 1.36
CA ASN A 196 -20.34 -4.68 0.12
C ASN A 196 -18.89 -5.16 0.27
N PRO A 197 -18.56 -6.36 -0.22
CA PRO A 197 -17.25 -6.98 0.02
C PRO A 197 -16.10 -6.30 -0.73
N VAL A 198 -16.37 -5.46 -1.73
CA VAL A 198 -15.37 -4.92 -2.63
C VAL A 198 -14.89 -3.54 -2.16
N VAL A 199 -13.75 -3.45 -1.50
CA VAL A 199 -13.14 -2.17 -1.14
C VAL A 199 -12.22 -1.72 -2.26
N GLN A 200 -12.48 -0.53 -2.79
CA GLN A 200 -11.64 0.10 -3.81
C GLN A 200 -10.81 1.22 -3.20
N VAL A 201 -9.57 1.32 -3.65
CA VAL A 201 -8.60 2.34 -3.23
C VAL A 201 -7.87 2.89 -4.44
N ARG A 202 -7.79 4.21 -4.55
CA ARG A 202 -6.99 4.89 -5.57
C ARG A 202 -5.99 5.81 -4.92
N THR A 203 -4.79 5.86 -5.49
CA THR A 203 -3.65 6.54 -4.88
C THR A 203 -2.93 7.36 -5.92
N GLY A 204 -2.63 8.62 -5.63
CA GLY A 204 -1.69 9.43 -6.41
C GLY A 204 -0.41 9.65 -5.63
N ILE A 205 0.73 9.66 -6.33
CA ILE A 205 2.05 9.93 -5.73
C ILE A 205 2.75 11.13 -6.38
N SER A 206 3.67 11.75 -5.65
CA SER A 206 4.53 12.84 -6.14
C SER A 206 5.82 12.94 -5.31
N LEU A 207 6.92 13.32 -5.95
CA LEU A 207 8.18 13.67 -5.27
C LEU A 207 8.30 15.17 -4.95
N VAL A 208 7.21 15.94 -5.14
CA VAL A 208 7.21 17.41 -4.99
C VAL A 208 6.36 17.87 -3.82
N SER A 209 5.11 17.41 -3.74
CA SER A 209 4.15 17.88 -2.74
C SER A 209 2.90 16.99 -2.69
N VAL A 210 2.13 17.10 -1.61
CA VAL A 210 0.81 16.45 -1.47
C VAL A 210 -0.18 17.03 -2.49
N GLU A 211 -0.07 18.33 -2.77
CA GLU A 211 -0.91 19.03 -3.76
C GLU A 211 -0.69 18.47 -5.17
N ASN A 212 0.56 18.22 -5.56
CA ASN A 212 0.84 17.59 -6.86
C ASN A 212 0.42 16.11 -6.89
N ALA A 213 0.53 15.37 -5.77
CA ALA A 213 -0.01 14.02 -5.69
C ALA A 213 -1.54 14.02 -5.87
N ALA A 214 -2.24 15.00 -5.29
CA ALA A 214 -3.67 15.20 -5.46
C ALA A 214 -4.04 15.56 -6.91
N GLU A 215 -3.27 16.44 -7.54
CA GLU A 215 -3.43 16.83 -8.94
C GLU A 215 -3.26 15.64 -9.90
N ASN A 216 -2.22 14.83 -9.67
CA ASN A 216 -2.00 13.58 -10.41
C ASN A 216 -3.20 12.64 -10.27
N LEU A 217 -3.64 12.38 -9.03
CA LEU A 217 -4.79 11.51 -8.77
C LEU A 217 -6.06 12.01 -9.47
N SER A 218 -6.32 13.32 -9.38
CA SER A 218 -7.49 13.95 -9.98
C SER A 218 -7.49 13.82 -11.50
N THR A 219 -6.34 14.12 -12.13
CA THR A 219 -6.20 14.23 -13.58
C THR A 219 -6.13 12.87 -14.26
N GLU A 220 -5.45 11.90 -13.64
CA GLU A 220 -5.19 10.60 -14.27
C GLU A 220 -6.24 9.54 -13.92
N LEU A 221 -6.83 9.57 -12.72
CA LEU A 221 -7.79 8.55 -12.27
C LEU A 221 -9.17 9.11 -11.94
N ALA A 222 -9.25 10.06 -11.01
CA ALA A 222 -10.52 10.39 -10.37
C ALA A 222 -11.51 11.06 -11.32
N THR A 223 -11.05 11.99 -12.15
CA THR A 223 -11.90 12.70 -13.11
C THR A 223 -12.22 11.87 -14.36
N PRO A 224 -11.25 11.17 -15.00
CA PRO A 224 -11.54 10.44 -16.23
C PRO A 224 -12.30 9.12 -16.02
N PHE A 225 -12.04 8.42 -14.91
CA PHE A 225 -12.53 7.04 -14.69
C PHE A 225 -13.42 6.90 -13.46
N GLY A 226 -13.36 7.83 -12.51
CA GLY A 226 -14.11 7.72 -11.26
C GLY A 226 -13.66 6.50 -10.44
N TRP A 227 -14.54 5.51 -10.30
CA TRP A 227 -14.29 4.23 -9.63
C TRP A 227 -14.47 3.04 -10.60
N ASP A 228 -14.30 3.26 -11.89
CA ASP A 228 -14.36 2.21 -12.91
C ASP A 228 -12.98 1.57 -13.10
N PHE A 229 -12.72 0.50 -12.36
CA PHE A 229 -11.45 -0.25 -12.43
C PHE A 229 -11.19 -0.86 -13.82
N GLU A 230 -12.25 -1.34 -14.48
CA GLU A 230 -12.11 -2.00 -15.79
C GLU A 230 -11.72 -0.99 -16.87
N ALA A 231 -12.27 0.22 -16.81
CA ALA A 231 -11.92 1.28 -17.74
C ALA A 231 -10.44 1.70 -17.62
N VAL A 232 -9.85 1.62 -16.41
CA VAL A 232 -8.42 1.89 -16.20
C VAL A 232 -7.56 0.75 -16.73
N CYS A 233 -7.97 -0.50 -16.52
CA CYS A 233 -7.26 -1.67 -17.06
C CYS A 233 -7.22 -1.69 -18.60
N ALA A 234 -8.20 -1.07 -19.25
CA ALA A 234 -8.32 -1.02 -20.71
C ALA A 234 -7.61 0.19 -21.36
N ASN A 235 -7.00 1.08 -20.57
CA ASN A 235 -6.39 2.33 -21.03
C ASN A 235 -4.98 2.16 -21.64
#